data_AF-A0AA38XJS6-F1
#
_entry.id   AF-A0AA38XJS6-F1
#
_cell.length_a   1.000
_cell.length_b   1.000
_cell.length_c   1.000
_cell.angle_alpha   90.00
_cell.angle_beta   90.00
_cell.angle_gamma   90.00
#
_symmetry.space_group_name_H-M   'P 1'
#
loop_
_entity.id
_entity.type
_entity.pdbx_description
1 polymer ?
#
loop_
_entity_poly.entity_id
_entity_poly.type
_entity_poly.pdbx_seq_one_letter_code
_entity_poly.pdbx_strand_id
1 'polypeptide(L)' 'MDCRDDVVTTLHQIFLSAGTGSAKQIEAVRALGRAGGPKAGALLSLIYRDAFSGSTLQMACIGALGEAARGYRQPLSATE' A
#
# COMPACT_ATOMS: atom_id res chain seq x y z
N MET A 1 -11.35 5.34 -15.64
CA MET A 1 -11.23 4.60 -14.37
C MET A 1 -10.40 3.37 -14.68
N ASP A 2 -9.16 3.35 -14.20
CA ASP A 2 -8.29 2.18 -14.32
C ASP A 2 -8.72 1.15 -13.28
N CYS A 3 -9.10 -0.05 -13.73
CA CYS A 3 -9.55 -1.14 -12.85
C CYS A 3 -8.56 -1.43 -11.68
N ARG A 4 -7.26 -1.20 -11.89
CA ARG A 4 -6.23 -1.30 -10.82
C ARG A 4 -6.45 -0.26 -9.71
N ASP A 5 -6.76 0.98 -10.06
CA ASP A 5 -7.00 2.04 -9.09
C ASP A 5 -8.29 1.81 -8.29
N ASP A 6 -9.26 1.12 -8.89
CA ASP A 6 -10.50 0.70 -8.20
C ASP A 6 -10.21 -0.41 -7.18
N VAL A 7 -9.34 -1.37 -7.52
CA VAL A 7 -8.86 -2.41 -6.59
C VAL A 7 -8.07 -1.79 -5.44
N VAL A 8 -7.13 -0.88 -5.72
CA VAL A 8 -6.36 -0.17 -4.67
C VAL A 8 -7.30 0.61 -3.74
N THR A 9 -8.32 1.27 -4.29
CA THR A 9 -9.34 1.96 -3.48
C THR A 9 -10.09 0.99 -2.57
N THR A 10 -10.49 -0.16 -3.12
CA THR A 10 -11.21 -1.20 -2.37
C THR A 10 -10.37 -1.74 -1.22
N LEU A 11 -9.09 -2.03 -1.46
CA LEU A 11 -8.16 -2.47 -0.42
C LEU A 11 -8.00 -1.43 0.69
N HIS A 12 -7.95 -0.15 0.34
CA HIS A 12 -7.91 0.93 1.32
C HIS A 12 -9.21 1.03 2.14
N GLN A 13 -10.38 0.86 1.52
CA GLN A 13 -11.65 0.82 2.26
C GLN A 13 -11.71 -0.38 3.22
N ILE A 14 -11.16 -1.54 2.83
CA ILE A 14 -11.04 -2.70 3.72
C ILE A 14 -10.15 -2.35 4.93
N PHE A 15 -9.03 -1.65 4.72
CA PHE A 15 -8.17 -1.15 5.80
C PHE A 15 -8.93 -0.24 6.76
N LEU A 16 -9.67 0.76 6.25
CA LEU A 16 -10.44 1.71 7.07
C LEU A 16 -11.57 1.04 7.86
N SER A 17 -12.18 0.00 7.30
CA SER A 17 -13.24 -0.77 7.97
C SER A 17 -12.73 -1.81 8.98
N ALA A 18 -11.41 -2.01 9.08
CA ALA A 18 -10.83 -3.02 9.95
C ALA A 18 -10.63 -2.47 11.37
N GLY A 19 -10.79 -3.33 12.38
CA GLY A 19 -10.43 -2.98 13.74
C GLY A 19 -8.92 -2.73 13.86
N THR A 20 -8.53 -1.73 14.64
CA THR A 20 -7.13 -1.36 14.89
C THR A 20 -6.33 -2.55 15.42
N GLY A 21 -5.19 -2.85 14.78
CA GLY A 21 -4.32 -3.97 15.13
C GLY A 21 -4.81 -5.35 14.67
N SER A 22 -5.96 -5.42 14.00
CA SER A 22 -6.49 -6.71 13.53
C SER A 22 -5.67 -7.29 12.37
N ALA A 23 -5.69 -8.62 12.22
CA ALA A 23 -5.08 -9.30 11.08
C ALA A 23 -5.63 -8.79 9.74
N LYS A 24 -6.92 -8.46 9.68
CA LYS A 24 -7.57 -7.84 8.51
C LYS A 24 -6.91 -6.52 8.13
N GLN A 25 -6.62 -5.67 9.11
CA GLN A 25 -5.96 -4.38 8.89
C GLN A 25 -4.55 -4.57 8.30
N ILE A 26 -3.78 -5.49 8.88
CA ILE A 26 -2.40 -5.78 8.42
C ILE A 26 -2.40 -6.40 7.02
N GLU A 27 -3.32 -7.32 6.72
CA GLU A 27 -3.37 -7.96 5.41
C GLU A 27 -3.80 -6.98 4.31
N ALA A 28 -4.68 -6.02 4.61
CA ALA A 28 -5.03 -4.96 3.67
C ALA A 28 -3.79 -4.11 3.28
N VAL A 29 -2.92 -3.79 4.25
CA VAL A 29 -1.65 -3.08 3.98
C VAL A 29 -0.73 -3.90 3.09
N ARG A 30 -0.56 -5.19 3.35
CA ARG A 30 0.25 -6.07 2.51
C ARG A 30 -0.30 -6.18 1.10
N ALA A 31 -1.62 -6.29 0.96
CA ALA A 31 -2.29 -6.32 -0.33
C ALA A 31 -2.09 -5.02 -1.13
N LEU A 32 -2.12 -3.86 -0.47
CA LEU A 32 -1.77 -2.57 -1.09
C LEU A 32 -0.32 -2.59 -1.62
N GLY A 33 0.62 -3.12 -0.83
CA GLY A 33 2.02 -3.30 -1.25
C GLY A 33 2.15 -4.13 -2.52
N ARG A 34 1.47 -5.28 -2.58
CA ARG A 34 1.45 -6.16 -3.76
C ARG A 34 0.78 -5.54 -4.98
N ALA A 35 -0.29 -4.76 -4.78
CA ALA A 35 -0.95 -4.04 -5.87
C ALA A 35 0.00 -3.03 -6.53
N GLY A 36 0.79 -2.35 -5.69
CA GLY A 36 1.87 -1.46 -6.09
C GLY A 36 1.43 -0.24 -6.92
N GLY A 37 2.43 0.50 -7.38
CA GLY A 37 2.23 1.71 -8.18
C GLY A 37 1.91 2.97 -7.35
N PRO A 38 1.75 4.12 -8.04
CA PRO A 38 1.74 5.45 -7.41
C PRO A 38 0.69 5.62 -6.31
N LYS A 39 -0.54 5.18 -6.58
CA LYS A 39 -1.67 5.32 -5.66
C LYS A 39 -1.51 4.46 -4.41
N ALA A 40 -1.10 3.20 -4.58
CA ALA A 40 -0.85 2.32 -3.45
C ALA A 40 0.30 2.84 -2.58
N GLY A 41 1.40 3.32 -3.18
CA GLY A 41 2.50 3.94 -2.44
C GLY A 41 2.06 5.17 -1.64
N ALA A 42 1.26 6.07 -2.24
CA ALA A 42 0.75 7.24 -1.54
C ALA A 42 -0.12 6.87 -0.33
N LEU A 43 -1.03 5.89 -0.46
CA LEU A 43 -1.85 5.40 0.64
C LEU A 43 -1.00 4.75 1.75
N LEU A 44 -0.03 3.92 1.37
CA LEU A 44 0.89 3.29 2.32
C LEU A 44 1.70 4.32 3.13
N SER A 45 2.15 5.41 2.50
CA SER A 45 2.84 6.50 3.20
C SER A 45 1.94 7.25 4.19
N LEU A 46 0.66 7.44 3.87
CA LEU A 46 -0.31 8.02 4.79
C LEU A 46 -0.52 7.11 6.01
N ILE A 47 -0.80 5.83 5.77
CA ILE A 47 -1.01 4.84 6.84
C ILE A 47 0.23 4.74 7.75
N TYR A 48 1.45 4.75 7.18
CA TYR A 48 2.69 4.71 7.94
C TYR A 48 2.83 5.90 8.91
N ARG A 49 2.47 7.11 8.46
CA ARG A 49 2.56 8.34 9.28
C ARG A 49 1.57 8.34 10.43
N ASP A 50 0.40 7.76 10.22
CA ASP A 50 -0.65 7.69 11.24
C ASP A 50 -0.48 6.51 12.20
N ALA A 51 0.36 5.52 11.85
CA ALA A 51 0.64 4.36 12.69
C ALA A 51 1.50 4.72 13.91
N PHE A 52 1.20 4.11 15.06
CA PHE A 52 2.04 4.22 16.25
C PHE A 52 3.45 3.68 16.00
N SER A 53 4.47 4.37 16.53
CA SER A 53 5.88 4.01 16.35
C SER A 53 6.19 2.61 16.90
N GLY A 54 6.85 1.78 16.10
CA GLY A 54 7.19 0.39 16.44
C GLY A 54 5.99 -0.58 16.40
N SER A 55 4.80 -0.14 15.98
CA SER A 55 3.64 -1.03 15.86
C SER A 55 3.80 -2.02 14.71
N THR A 56 3.10 -3.16 14.81
CA THR A 56 3.00 -4.15 13.73
C THR A 56 2.48 -3.52 12.42
N LEU A 57 1.57 -2.54 12.53
CA LEU A 57 1.06 -1.79 11.39
C LEU A 57 2.16 -0.99 10.69
N GLN A 58 2.97 -0.26 11.46
CA GLN A 58 4.08 0.53 10.92
C GLN A 58 5.10 -0.37 10.21
N MET A 59 5.45 -1.52 10.80
CA MET A 59 6.35 -2.50 10.17
C MET A 59 5.75 -3.12 8.89
N ALA A 60 4.44 -3.39 8.88
CA ALA A 60 3.76 -3.87 7.68
C ALA A 60 3.79 -2.84 6.54
N CYS A 61 3.62 -1.54 6.86
CA CYS A 61 3.74 -0.47 5.88
C CYS A 61 5.15 -0.39 5.28
N ILE A 62 6.21 -0.55 6.09
CA ILE A 62 7.60 -0.57 5.59
C ILE A 62 7.77 -1.69 4.55
N GLY A 63 7.34 -2.91 4.87
CA GLY A 63 7.39 -4.04 3.95
C GLY A 63 6.58 -3.80 2.67
N ALA A 64 5.35 -3.31 2.83
CA ALA A 64 4.45 -3.03 1.71
C ALA A 64 4.98 -1.93 0.78
N LEU A 65 5.65 -0.91 1.30
CA LEU A 65 6.29 0.14 0.48
C LEU A 65 7.41 -0.45 -0.40
N GLY A 66 8.22 -1.35 0.16
CA GLY A 66 9.25 -2.07 -0.60
C GLY A 66 8.67 -2.94 -1.73
N GLU A 67 7.51 -3.57 -1.50
CA GLU A 67 6.79 -4.30 -2.55
C GLU A 67 6.19 -3.35 -3.59
N ALA A 68 5.56 -2.26 -3.16
CA ALA A 68 4.91 -1.31 -4.04
C ALA A 68 5.87 -0.64 -5.01
N ALA A 69 7.13 -0.41 -4.59
CA ALA A 69 8.21 0.12 -5.41
C ALA A 69 8.42 -0.67 -6.71
N ARG A 70 8.19 -1.99 -6.70
CA ARG A 70 8.27 -2.83 -7.92
C ARG A 70 7.22 -2.47 -8.97
N GLY A 71 6.08 -1.91 -8.54
CA GLY A 71 5.01 -1.43 -9.41
C GLY A 71 5.30 -0.06 -10.04
N TYR A 72 6.29 0.68 -9.53
CA TYR A 72 6.83 1.88 -10.18
C TYR A 72 7.80 1.43 -11.27
N ARG A 73 7.30 0.81 -12.35
CA ARG A 73 8.14 0.66 -13.55
C ARG A 73 8.61 2.05 -13.95
N GLN A 74 9.94 2.25 -13.96
CA GLN A 74 10.50 3.39 -14.68
C GLN A 74 9.95 3.35 -16.10
N PRO A 75 9.52 4.49 -16.68
CA PRO A 75 9.41 4.54 -18.14
C PRO A 75 10.75 4.05 -18.66
N LEU A 76 10.74 2.98 -19.46
CA LEU A 76 11.91 2.61 -20.25
C LEU A 76 12.30 3.90 -20.97
N SER A 77 13.45 4.48 -20.60
CA SER A 77 14.11 5.45 -21.45
C SER A 77 14.37 4.71 -22.75
N ALA A 78 13.47 4.88 -23.71
CA ALA A 78 13.77 4.66 -25.11
C ALA A 78 14.86 5.66 -25.42
N THR A 79 16.11 5.20 -25.35
CA THR A 79 17.23 5.92 -25.94
C THR A 79 17.57 5.12 -27.18
N GLU A 80 17.21 5.73 -28.30
CA GLU A 80 17.53 5.37 -29.68
C GLU A 80 19.04 5.18 -29.90
#